data_AF-A0A255HSQ1-F1
#
_entry.id   AF-A0A255HSQ1-F1
#
_cell.length_a   1.000
_cell.length_b   1.000
_cell.length_c   1.000
_cell.angle_alpha   90.00
_cell.angle_beta   90.00
_cell.angle_gamma   90.00
#
_symmetry.space_group_name_H-M   'P 1'
#
loop_
_entity.id
_entity.type
_entity.pdbx_description
1 polymer ?
#
loop_
_entity_poly.entity_id
_entity_poly.type
_entity_poly.pdbx_seq_one_letter_code
_entity_poly.pdbx_strand_id
1 'polypeptide(L)'
;MRLPPAILANAEEVLRDILRFTAPADTTLSRYFRDHPRLGSRERGAIAEGIYAILRNKSFFTDFAEAGNGPTMRRLTILGLAEAMGADSLGGLTEEEVEWLDRIKQIDRNLMPANMRSNMPKWLFDKLIAQYGEAETMKLADALNAPAPLDLRVNSLKATREDVMLALAEAPILSTPTPFAPLGLRVLKKPSLQNMPLFQSGAIEVQDEGSQILSQIVGAKRGEMVVDFCAGAGGKTLALGALMRNTGRLYAFDVSEKRLAKLKPRMARSGLSNVHPVQIAHERDAKIKRLAGKIDRVLVDAPCSGLGTLRRNPDVKWRQQPNSIVELQAKQAAILAGAARLVKGGGRLVYATCSFLNEENDAIAEQFLAANPDFTLVPMNKVLAEQKIALEMGDYLKLLPHLHQTDGFFAAVFERKPMPKKVYADAKPADDAEAADAE
;
A
#
# COMPACT_ATOMS: atom_id res chain seq x y z
N MET A 1 -5.22 4.24 -34.41
CA MET A 1 -6.66 3.88 -34.62
C MET A 1 -7.49 4.73 -33.67
N ARG A 2 -8.46 5.51 -34.14
CA ARG A 2 -9.28 6.40 -33.29
C ARG A 2 -10.21 5.62 -32.36
N LEU A 3 -10.50 6.19 -31.19
CA LEU A 3 -11.50 5.70 -30.24
C LEU A 3 -12.91 6.12 -30.71
N PRO A 4 -13.96 5.31 -30.43
CA PRO A 4 -15.32 5.65 -30.84
C PRO A 4 -15.83 6.90 -30.09
N PRO A 5 -16.62 7.77 -30.73
CA PRO A 5 -17.18 8.97 -30.08
C PRO A 5 -17.95 8.70 -28.78
N ALA A 6 -18.60 7.53 -28.69
CA ALA A 6 -19.34 7.11 -27.51
C ALA A 6 -18.48 7.02 -26.24
N ILE A 7 -17.15 6.93 -26.37
CA ILE A 7 -16.25 6.86 -25.22
C ILE A 7 -16.31 8.12 -24.36
N LEU A 8 -16.55 9.29 -24.97
CA LEU A 8 -16.68 10.56 -24.25
C LEU A 8 -17.88 10.53 -23.32
N ALA A 9 -19.04 10.07 -23.80
CA ALA A 9 -20.25 9.98 -23.00
C ALA A 9 -20.10 8.99 -21.83
N ASN A 10 -19.52 7.81 -22.08
CA ASN A 10 -19.27 6.82 -21.03
C ASN A 10 -18.29 7.36 -19.97
N ALA A 11 -17.19 7.98 -20.41
CA ALA A 11 -16.20 8.56 -19.51
C ALA A 11 -16.79 9.70 -18.67
N GLU A 12 -17.64 10.56 -19.26
CA GLU A 12 -18.32 11.64 -18.54
C GLU A 12 -19.26 11.11 -17.46
N GLU A 13 -20.03 10.06 -17.78
CA GLU A 13 -20.97 9.44 -16.86
C GLU A 13 -20.26 8.90 -15.62
N VAL A 14 -19.22 8.07 -15.81
CA VAL A 14 -18.49 7.50 -14.67
C VAL A 14 -17.65 8.55 -13.93
N LEU A 15 -17.15 9.58 -14.62
CA LEU A 15 -16.44 10.69 -13.99
C LEU A 15 -17.35 11.45 -13.02
N ARG A 16 -18.61 11.66 -13.39
CA ARG A 16 -19.61 12.34 -12.54
C ARG A 16 -19.80 11.60 -11.22
N ASP A 17 -19.81 10.27 -11.25
CA ASP A 17 -19.89 9.45 -10.04
C ASP A 17 -18.60 9.50 -9.22
N ILE A 18 -17.44 9.47 -9.88
CA ILE A 18 -16.13 9.49 -9.20
C ILE A 18 -15.87 10.81 -8.50
N LEU A 19 -16.25 11.95 -9.10
CA LEU A 19 -16.06 13.28 -8.51
C LEU A 19 -16.98 13.55 -7.30
N ARG A 20 -17.95 12.66 -7.01
CA ARG A 20 -18.69 12.67 -5.73
C ARG A 20 -17.87 12.12 -4.57
N PHE A 21 -16.78 11.40 -4.85
CA PHE A 21 -15.85 10.87 -3.86
C PHE A 21 -16.47 9.95 -2.79
N THR A 22 -17.62 9.34 -3.07
CA THR A 22 -18.33 8.45 -2.14
C THR A 22 -17.68 7.07 -2.00
N ALA A 23 -16.83 6.68 -2.95
CA ALA A 23 -16.09 5.44 -2.95
C ALA A 23 -14.73 5.60 -3.68
N PRO A 24 -13.77 4.69 -3.47
CA PRO A 24 -12.53 4.66 -4.26
C PRO A 24 -12.78 4.59 -5.77
N ALA A 25 -11.97 5.31 -6.55
CA ALA A 25 -12.13 5.38 -8.01
C ALA A 25 -12.05 4.01 -8.69
N ASP A 26 -11.15 3.14 -8.26
CA ASP A 26 -10.99 1.77 -8.78
C ASP A 26 -12.26 0.91 -8.60
N THR A 27 -12.92 1.08 -7.45
CA THR A 27 -14.15 0.38 -7.09
C THR A 27 -15.32 0.90 -7.93
N THR A 28 -15.42 2.21 -8.11
CA THR A 28 -16.45 2.84 -8.95
C THR A 28 -16.30 2.44 -10.42
N LEU A 29 -15.07 2.48 -10.97
CA LEU A 29 -14.75 1.99 -12.32
C LEU A 29 -15.10 0.50 -12.48
N SER A 30 -14.71 -0.33 -11.51
CA SER A 30 -14.98 -1.78 -11.55
C SER A 30 -16.47 -2.09 -11.54
N ARG A 31 -17.27 -1.32 -10.79
CA ARG A 31 -18.73 -1.41 -10.81
C ARG A 31 -19.27 -0.98 -12.17
N TYR A 32 -18.88 0.21 -12.64
CA TYR A 32 -19.33 0.77 -13.91
C TYR A 32 -19.09 -0.18 -15.09
N PHE A 33 -17.90 -0.76 -15.21
CA PHE A 33 -17.58 -1.70 -16.30
C PHE A 33 -18.30 -3.05 -16.20
N ARG A 34 -18.76 -3.44 -15.00
CA ARG A 34 -19.61 -4.63 -14.83
C ARG A 34 -21.01 -4.36 -15.37
N ASP A 35 -21.52 -3.16 -15.12
CA ASP A 35 -22.85 -2.73 -15.54
C ASP A 35 -22.88 -2.39 -17.06
N HIS A 36 -21.71 -2.17 -17.66
CA HIS A 36 -21.52 -1.86 -19.09
C HIS A 36 -20.71 -2.94 -19.83
N PRO A 37 -21.24 -4.18 -19.99
CA PRO A 37 -20.49 -5.30 -20.57
C PRO A 37 -20.09 -5.09 -22.04
N ARG A 38 -20.78 -4.19 -22.77
CA ARG A 38 -20.51 -3.87 -24.17
C ARG A 38 -19.20 -3.10 -24.38
N LEU A 39 -18.65 -2.46 -23.35
CA LEU A 39 -17.34 -1.81 -23.44
C LEU A 39 -16.26 -2.89 -23.57
N GLY A 40 -15.47 -2.84 -24.63
CA GLY A 40 -14.32 -3.72 -24.83
C GLY A 40 -13.15 -3.35 -23.92
N SER A 41 -12.15 -4.23 -23.89
CA SER A 41 -10.94 -4.04 -23.06
C SER A 41 -10.23 -2.72 -23.35
N ARG A 42 -10.21 -2.31 -24.63
CA ARG A 42 -9.58 -1.07 -25.08
C ARG A 42 -10.34 0.17 -24.60
N GLU A 43 -11.67 0.21 -24.72
CA GLU A 43 -12.45 1.35 -24.21
C GLU A 43 -12.35 1.45 -22.69
N ARG A 44 -12.45 0.32 -21.98
CA ARG A 44 -12.29 0.30 -20.51
C ARG A 44 -10.94 0.85 -20.09
N GLY A 45 -9.86 0.44 -20.77
CA GLY A 45 -8.51 0.96 -20.53
C GLY A 45 -8.42 2.46 -20.75
N ALA A 46 -8.94 2.97 -21.87
CA ALA A 46 -8.93 4.40 -22.18
C ALA A 46 -9.75 5.23 -21.18
N ILE A 47 -10.94 4.76 -20.79
CA ILE A 47 -11.78 5.42 -19.77
C ILE A 47 -11.04 5.45 -18.42
N ALA A 48 -10.47 4.32 -17.98
CA ALA A 48 -9.77 4.25 -16.71
C ALA A 48 -8.54 5.17 -16.66
N GLU A 49 -7.68 5.12 -17.69
CA GLU A 49 -6.49 5.98 -17.74
C GLU A 49 -6.87 7.46 -17.89
N GLY A 50 -7.90 7.79 -18.66
CA GLY A 50 -8.41 9.16 -18.78
C GLY A 50 -8.92 9.71 -17.44
N ILE A 51 -9.68 8.94 -16.69
CA ILE A 51 -10.13 9.33 -15.34
C ILE A 51 -8.96 9.50 -14.39
N TYR A 52 -7.99 8.57 -14.40
CA TYR A 52 -6.82 8.71 -13.54
C TYR A 52 -5.96 9.91 -13.94
N ALA A 53 -5.86 10.25 -15.23
CA ALA A 53 -5.22 11.47 -15.69
C ALA A 53 -5.93 12.72 -15.14
N ILE A 54 -7.27 12.74 -15.11
CA ILE A 54 -8.06 13.82 -14.51
C ILE A 54 -7.80 13.93 -13.01
N LEU A 55 -7.85 12.82 -12.28
CA LEU A 55 -7.62 12.83 -10.83
C LEU A 55 -6.20 13.27 -10.47
N ARG A 56 -5.20 12.91 -11.29
CA ARG A 56 -3.81 13.37 -11.09
C ARG A 56 -3.67 14.86 -11.34
N ASN A 57 -4.30 15.40 -12.39
CA ASN A 57 -4.21 16.79 -12.84
C ASN A 57 -5.46 17.63 -12.49
N LYS A 58 -6.18 17.29 -11.41
CA LYS A 58 -7.55 17.79 -11.20
C LYS A 58 -7.61 19.32 -11.09
N SER A 59 -6.73 19.93 -10.29
CA SER A 59 -6.73 21.39 -10.10
C SER A 59 -6.52 22.09 -11.44
N PHE A 60 -5.47 21.71 -12.14
CA PHE A 60 -5.13 22.26 -13.45
C PHE A 60 -6.28 22.07 -14.46
N PHE A 61 -6.82 20.86 -14.61
CA PHE A 61 -7.90 20.62 -15.57
C PHE A 61 -9.20 21.32 -15.20
N THR A 62 -9.51 21.50 -13.91
CA THR A 62 -10.73 22.19 -13.48
C THR A 62 -10.69 23.66 -13.90
N ASP A 63 -9.59 24.35 -13.65
CA ASP A 63 -9.46 25.78 -13.99
C ASP A 63 -9.64 26.02 -15.51
N PHE A 64 -9.01 25.19 -16.36
CA PHE A 64 -9.15 25.30 -17.82
C PHE A 64 -10.50 24.80 -18.35
N ALA A 65 -11.10 23.81 -17.70
CA ALA A 65 -12.43 23.33 -18.04
C ALA A 65 -13.54 24.26 -17.53
N GLU A 66 -13.25 25.30 -16.77
CA GLU A 66 -14.20 26.37 -16.44
C GLU A 66 -14.11 27.50 -17.47
N ALA A 67 -12.90 27.87 -17.90
CA ALA A 67 -12.60 29.04 -18.76
C ALA A 67 -12.97 28.93 -20.26
N GLY A 68 -14.00 28.19 -20.64
CA GLY A 68 -14.32 27.89 -22.05
C GLY A 68 -15.79 27.59 -22.28
N ASN A 69 -16.16 27.28 -23.51
CA ASN A 69 -17.57 27.14 -23.90
C ASN A 69 -18.09 25.71 -23.70
N GLY A 70 -19.39 25.60 -23.39
CA GLY A 70 -20.07 24.31 -23.19
C GLY A 70 -19.85 23.66 -21.82
N PRO A 71 -20.38 22.42 -21.63
CA PRO A 71 -20.40 21.76 -20.33
C PRO A 71 -18.99 21.46 -19.77
N THR A 72 -18.70 21.93 -18.56
CA THR A 72 -17.41 21.70 -17.86
C THR A 72 -17.05 20.22 -17.76
N MET A 73 -18.02 19.34 -17.49
CA MET A 73 -17.80 17.89 -17.40
C MET A 73 -17.29 17.29 -18.70
N ARG A 74 -17.81 17.73 -19.85
CA ARG A 74 -17.35 17.30 -21.17
C ARG A 74 -15.91 17.73 -21.40
N ARG A 75 -15.59 18.99 -21.09
CA ARG A 75 -14.24 19.55 -21.22
C ARG A 75 -13.22 18.85 -20.31
N LEU A 76 -13.55 18.58 -19.05
CA LEU A 76 -12.73 17.76 -18.15
C LEU A 76 -12.46 16.37 -18.73
N THR A 77 -13.50 15.75 -19.28
CA THR A 77 -13.39 14.42 -19.89
C THR A 77 -12.49 14.43 -21.11
N ILE A 78 -12.59 15.45 -21.97
CA ILE A 78 -11.71 15.65 -23.14
C ILE A 78 -10.27 15.81 -22.69
N LEU A 79 -9.98 16.67 -21.70
CA LEU A 79 -8.61 16.87 -21.18
C LEU A 79 -8.02 15.56 -20.65
N GLY A 80 -8.79 14.82 -19.86
CA GLY A 80 -8.37 13.52 -19.33
C GLY A 80 -8.02 12.50 -20.39
N LEU A 81 -8.93 12.28 -21.33
CA LEU A 81 -8.74 11.32 -22.41
C LEU A 81 -7.62 11.75 -23.36
N ALA A 82 -7.47 13.05 -23.63
CA ALA A 82 -6.40 13.58 -24.47
C ALA A 82 -5.02 13.39 -23.81
N GLU A 83 -4.91 13.62 -22.50
CA GLU A 83 -3.69 13.36 -21.73
C GLU A 83 -3.33 11.87 -21.74
N ALA A 84 -4.32 10.99 -21.60
CA ALA A 84 -4.09 9.54 -21.52
C ALA A 84 -3.83 8.86 -22.88
N MET A 85 -4.54 9.28 -23.94
CA MET A 85 -4.60 8.57 -25.22
C MET A 85 -4.05 9.38 -26.40
N GLY A 86 -3.74 10.66 -26.19
CA GLY A 86 -3.46 11.63 -27.24
C GLY A 86 -4.74 12.20 -27.87
N ALA A 87 -4.72 13.49 -28.19
CA ALA A 87 -5.86 14.19 -28.78
C ALA A 87 -6.32 13.58 -30.11
N ASP A 88 -5.37 13.19 -30.98
CA ASP A 88 -5.65 12.62 -32.30
C ASP A 88 -6.38 11.27 -32.25
N SER A 89 -6.31 10.61 -31.09
CA SER A 89 -7.01 9.35 -30.82
C SER A 89 -8.49 9.55 -30.49
N LEU A 90 -8.94 10.78 -30.18
CA LEU A 90 -10.32 11.06 -29.79
C LEU A 90 -11.22 11.27 -31.01
N GLY A 91 -12.33 10.55 -31.06
CA GLY A 91 -13.41 10.79 -32.03
C GLY A 91 -14.53 11.63 -31.43
N GLY A 92 -15.25 12.39 -32.27
CA GLY A 92 -16.45 13.13 -31.85
C GLY A 92 -16.19 14.45 -31.13
N LEU A 93 -15.02 15.06 -31.38
CA LEU A 93 -14.74 16.45 -30.99
C LEU A 93 -15.23 17.41 -32.06
N THR A 94 -15.73 18.56 -31.64
CA THR A 94 -16.01 19.69 -32.55
C THR A 94 -14.71 20.43 -32.93
N GLU A 95 -14.74 21.24 -33.98
CA GLU A 95 -13.59 22.09 -34.35
C GLU A 95 -13.20 23.03 -33.20
N GLU A 96 -14.18 23.65 -32.54
CA GLU A 96 -13.96 24.49 -31.36
C GLU A 96 -13.26 23.74 -30.21
N GLU A 97 -13.63 22.49 -29.96
CA GLU A 97 -13.01 21.65 -28.92
C GLU A 97 -11.58 21.27 -29.27
N VAL A 98 -11.28 21.02 -30.55
CA VAL A 98 -9.92 20.74 -31.03
C VAL A 98 -9.04 21.97 -30.85
N GLU A 99 -9.49 23.13 -31.33
CA GLU A 99 -8.76 24.39 -31.18
C GLU A 99 -8.54 24.76 -29.71
N TRP A 100 -9.56 24.59 -28.87
CA TRP A 100 -9.44 24.80 -27.43
C TRP A 100 -8.39 23.88 -26.81
N LEU A 101 -8.44 22.58 -27.12
CA LEU A 101 -7.49 21.62 -26.58
C LEU A 101 -6.04 21.92 -27.02
N ASP A 102 -5.84 22.36 -28.26
CA ASP A 102 -4.53 22.75 -28.77
C ASP A 102 -3.98 24.00 -28.09
N ARG A 103 -4.84 24.99 -27.77
CA ARG A 103 -4.45 26.13 -26.92
C ARG A 103 -3.99 25.68 -25.53
N ILE A 104 -4.72 24.75 -24.90
CA ILE A 104 -4.35 24.25 -23.56
C ILE A 104 -3.00 23.51 -23.58
N LYS A 105 -2.71 22.72 -24.63
CA LYS A 105 -1.42 22.01 -24.76
C LYS A 105 -0.21 22.94 -24.87
N GLN A 106 -0.41 24.16 -25.40
CA GLN A 106 0.66 25.15 -25.55
C GLN A 106 0.98 25.89 -24.25
N ILE A 107 0.19 25.71 -23.19
CA ILE A 107 0.40 26.38 -21.92
C ILE A 107 1.60 25.77 -21.20
N ASP A 108 2.60 26.61 -20.94
CA ASP A 108 3.74 26.22 -20.10
C ASP A 108 3.30 26.12 -18.63
N ARG A 109 3.12 24.88 -18.16
CA ARG A 109 2.77 24.59 -16.76
C ARG A 109 3.81 25.12 -15.78
N ASN A 110 5.06 25.37 -16.19
CA ASN A 110 6.09 25.88 -15.29
C ASN A 110 5.86 27.32 -14.85
N LEU A 111 5.11 28.11 -15.64
CA LEU A 111 4.79 29.50 -15.34
C LEU A 111 3.65 29.64 -14.30
N MET A 112 3.05 28.52 -13.89
CA MET A 112 1.95 28.50 -12.94
C MET A 112 2.44 28.51 -11.49
N PRO A 113 1.62 29.02 -10.55
CA PRO A 113 1.88 28.92 -9.12
C PRO A 113 2.14 27.46 -8.68
N ALA A 114 3.08 27.28 -7.75
CA ALA A 114 3.51 25.95 -7.30
C ALA A 114 2.36 25.07 -6.76
N ASN A 115 1.42 25.68 -6.02
CA ASN A 115 0.23 24.98 -5.53
C ASN A 115 -0.62 24.39 -6.66
N MET A 116 -0.80 25.13 -7.76
CA MET A 116 -1.54 24.65 -8.94
C MET A 116 -0.76 23.53 -9.65
N ARG A 117 0.54 23.73 -9.85
CA ARG A 117 1.42 22.72 -10.48
C ARG A 117 1.44 21.40 -9.73
N SER A 118 1.45 21.45 -8.40
CA SER A 118 1.45 20.25 -7.55
C SER A 118 0.22 19.35 -7.76
N ASN A 119 -0.90 19.91 -8.26
CA ASN A 119 -2.18 19.25 -8.34
C ASN A 119 -2.58 18.54 -7.03
N MET A 120 -2.35 19.19 -5.91
CA MET A 120 -2.77 18.71 -4.58
C MET A 120 -3.79 19.66 -3.97
N PRO A 121 -4.66 19.18 -3.05
CA PRO A 121 -5.40 20.07 -2.19
C PRO A 121 -4.45 20.98 -1.40
N LYS A 122 -4.85 22.24 -1.20
CA LYS A 122 -4.03 23.24 -0.52
C LYS A 122 -3.51 22.78 0.85
N TRP A 123 -4.37 22.15 1.66
CA TRP A 123 -3.98 21.67 2.99
C TRP A 123 -2.82 20.66 2.95
N LEU A 124 -2.80 19.79 1.93
CA LEU A 124 -1.78 18.77 1.77
C LEU A 124 -0.48 19.40 1.26
N PHE A 125 -0.60 20.30 0.28
CA PHE A 125 0.53 21.03 -0.27
C PHE A 125 1.26 21.85 0.81
N ASP A 126 0.52 22.65 1.59
CA ASP A 126 1.08 23.47 2.66
C ASP A 126 1.78 22.60 3.72
N LYS A 127 1.20 21.43 4.05
CA LYS A 127 1.78 20.48 5.01
C LYS A 127 3.09 19.87 4.50
N LEU A 128 3.16 19.53 3.21
CA LEU A 128 4.39 19.00 2.62
C LEU A 128 5.48 20.04 2.50
N ILE A 129 5.15 21.29 2.17
CA ILE A 129 6.11 22.40 2.21
C ILE A 129 6.70 22.56 3.62
N ALA A 130 5.86 22.53 4.65
CA ALA A 130 6.35 22.64 6.03
C ALA A 130 7.29 21.49 6.42
N GLN A 131 7.12 20.30 5.83
CA GLN A 131 7.90 19.11 6.15
C GLN A 131 9.18 18.95 5.31
N TYR A 132 9.13 19.26 4.01
CA TYR A 132 10.19 18.98 3.04
C TYR A 132 10.76 20.24 2.36
N GLY A 133 10.12 21.39 2.53
CA GLY A 133 10.38 22.59 1.74
C GLY A 133 9.72 22.52 0.35
N GLU A 134 9.62 23.68 -0.31
CA GLU A 134 8.91 23.80 -1.59
C GLU A 134 9.57 22.99 -2.71
N ALA A 135 10.90 23.09 -2.86
CA ALA A 135 11.63 22.42 -3.95
C ALA A 135 11.45 20.89 -3.92
N GLU A 136 11.61 20.26 -2.77
CA GLU A 136 11.42 18.81 -2.62
C GLU A 136 9.95 18.41 -2.71
N THR A 137 9.03 19.25 -2.19
CA THR A 137 7.59 19.03 -2.34
C THR A 137 7.18 18.98 -3.80
N MET A 138 7.73 19.85 -4.64
CA MET A 138 7.44 19.86 -6.08
C MET A 138 7.96 18.61 -6.79
N LYS A 139 9.19 18.16 -6.49
CA LYS A 139 9.72 16.88 -7.02
C LYS A 139 8.85 15.68 -6.60
N LEU A 140 8.40 15.68 -5.34
CA LEU A 140 7.49 14.67 -4.83
C LEU A 140 6.14 14.72 -5.55
N ALA A 141 5.58 15.90 -5.75
CA ALA A 141 4.31 16.09 -6.44
C ALA A 141 4.37 15.59 -7.89
N ASP A 142 5.43 15.91 -8.62
CA ASP A 142 5.65 15.43 -9.99
C ASP A 142 5.66 13.90 -10.03
N ALA A 143 6.39 13.25 -9.12
CA ALA A 143 6.42 11.79 -9.03
C ALA A 143 5.06 11.19 -8.63
N LEU A 144 4.32 11.81 -7.73
CA LEU A 144 2.99 11.35 -7.29
C LEU A 144 1.91 11.51 -8.38
N ASN A 145 2.09 12.48 -9.28
CA ASN A 145 1.23 12.72 -10.43
C ASN A 145 1.62 11.90 -11.66
N ALA A 146 2.64 11.04 -11.56
CA ALA A 146 2.97 10.05 -12.57
C ALA A 146 2.32 8.68 -12.27
N PRO A 147 1.96 7.88 -13.30
CA PRO A 147 1.52 6.50 -13.09
C PRO A 147 2.63 5.63 -12.47
N ALA A 148 2.27 4.81 -11.48
CA ALA A 148 3.24 3.89 -10.89
C ALA A 148 3.66 2.76 -11.86
N PRO A 149 4.91 2.26 -11.77
CA PRO A 149 5.32 1.04 -12.44
C PRO A 149 4.56 -0.18 -11.88
N LEU A 150 4.60 -1.28 -12.65
CA LEU A 150 4.05 -2.56 -12.23
C LEU A 150 5.17 -3.42 -11.65
N ASP A 151 5.13 -3.61 -10.34
CA ASP A 151 6.08 -4.46 -9.63
C ASP A 151 5.41 -5.78 -9.24
N LEU A 152 6.17 -6.86 -9.38
CA LEU A 152 5.82 -8.21 -9.01
C LEU A 152 6.71 -8.66 -7.87
N ARG A 153 6.15 -9.46 -6.96
CA ARG A 153 6.91 -10.23 -5.99
C ARG A 153 6.87 -11.70 -6.38
N VAL A 154 8.04 -12.30 -6.52
CA VAL A 154 8.19 -13.73 -6.72
C VAL A 154 7.93 -14.49 -5.43
N ASN A 155 7.15 -15.57 -5.53
CA ASN A 155 6.93 -16.50 -4.44
C ASN A 155 8.09 -17.51 -4.38
N SER A 156 9.02 -17.28 -3.44
CA SER A 156 10.22 -18.09 -3.25
C SER A 156 9.97 -19.55 -2.84
N LEU A 157 8.72 -19.95 -2.59
CA LEU A 157 8.33 -21.36 -2.41
C LEU A 157 8.14 -22.09 -3.73
N LYS A 158 7.94 -21.37 -4.83
CA LYS A 158 7.52 -21.94 -6.12
C LYS A 158 8.54 -21.72 -7.24
N ALA A 159 9.26 -20.61 -7.21
CA ALA A 159 10.19 -20.24 -8.26
C ALA A 159 11.29 -19.31 -7.72
N THR A 160 12.42 -19.26 -8.43
CA THR A 160 13.42 -18.20 -8.26
C THR A 160 13.03 -16.96 -9.06
N ARG A 161 13.71 -15.84 -8.82
CA ARG A 161 13.47 -14.59 -9.55
C ARG A 161 13.83 -14.76 -11.03
N GLU A 162 14.90 -15.50 -11.28
CA GLU A 162 15.44 -15.80 -12.61
C GLU A 162 14.48 -16.70 -13.40
N ASP A 163 13.91 -17.74 -12.78
CA ASP A 163 12.91 -18.61 -13.41
C ASP A 163 11.68 -17.80 -13.88
N VAL A 164 11.20 -16.89 -13.03
CA VAL A 164 10.04 -16.04 -13.35
C VAL A 164 10.37 -15.08 -14.48
N MET A 165 11.57 -14.48 -14.50
CA MET A 165 11.99 -13.60 -15.59
C MET A 165 12.03 -14.32 -16.93
N LEU A 166 12.56 -15.55 -16.97
CA LEU A 166 12.58 -16.38 -18.19
C LEU A 166 11.15 -16.67 -18.68
N ALA A 167 10.27 -17.10 -17.78
CA ALA A 167 8.87 -17.37 -18.12
C ALA A 167 8.09 -16.11 -18.57
N LEU A 168 8.43 -14.93 -18.05
CA LEU A 168 7.85 -13.66 -18.53
C LEU A 168 8.35 -13.33 -19.95
N ALA A 169 9.62 -13.61 -20.27
CA ALA A 169 10.21 -13.35 -21.58
C ALA A 169 9.60 -14.23 -22.69
N GLU A 170 9.18 -15.46 -22.37
CA GLU A 170 8.40 -16.32 -23.28
C GLU A 170 7.04 -15.72 -23.66
N ALA A 171 6.47 -14.87 -22.80
CA ALA A 171 5.20 -14.17 -23.01
C ALA A 171 5.37 -12.71 -23.51
N PRO A 172 6.42 -12.43 -24.29
CA PRO A 172 7.00 -11.10 -24.58
C PRO A 172 6.90 -10.02 -23.49
N ILE A 173 6.97 -10.37 -22.21
CA ILE A 173 6.89 -9.40 -21.11
C ILE A 173 8.29 -9.07 -20.61
N LEU A 174 8.76 -7.86 -20.93
CA LEU A 174 10.03 -7.34 -20.44
C LEU A 174 9.95 -6.99 -18.95
N SER A 175 10.85 -7.56 -18.17
CA SER A 175 10.99 -7.29 -16.74
C SER A 175 12.45 -7.16 -16.32
N THR A 176 12.70 -6.43 -15.24
CA THR A 176 14.03 -6.24 -14.65
C THR A 176 13.95 -6.45 -13.13
N PRO A 177 15.03 -6.92 -12.48
CA PRO A 177 15.10 -6.93 -11.02
C PRO A 177 14.85 -5.56 -10.43
N THR A 178 14.06 -5.50 -9.36
CA THR A 178 13.95 -4.28 -8.57
C THR A 178 15.23 -4.07 -7.74
N PRO A 179 15.68 -2.82 -7.52
CA PRO A 179 16.98 -2.53 -6.91
C PRO A 179 17.10 -2.94 -5.43
N PHE A 180 16.01 -2.91 -4.68
CA PHE A 180 16.00 -3.07 -3.22
C PHE A 180 15.34 -4.38 -2.78
N ALA A 181 14.21 -4.78 -3.37
CA ALA A 181 13.53 -6.02 -3.00
C ALA A 181 14.17 -7.25 -3.70
N PRO A 182 14.72 -8.23 -2.95
CA PRO A 182 15.43 -9.36 -3.55
C PRO A 182 14.57 -10.25 -4.47
N LEU A 183 13.27 -10.34 -4.19
CA LEU A 183 12.30 -11.12 -4.96
C LEU A 183 11.45 -10.26 -5.89
N GLY A 184 11.78 -8.97 -6.02
CA GLY A 184 11.00 -8.03 -6.80
C GLY A 184 11.41 -8.01 -8.27
N LEU A 185 10.42 -7.86 -9.14
CA LEU A 185 10.57 -7.65 -10.58
C LEU A 185 9.74 -6.45 -11.01
N ARG A 186 10.34 -5.51 -11.73
CA ARG A 186 9.65 -4.40 -12.37
C ARG A 186 9.35 -4.73 -13.81
N VAL A 187 8.07 -4.68 -14.18
CA VAL A 187 7.58 -4.91 -15.54
C VAL A 187 7.49 -3.57 -16.27
N LEU A 188 8.06 -3.49 -17.47
CA LEU A 188 8.17 -2.24 -18.22
C LEU A 188 6.80 -1.71 -18.70
N LYS A 189 5.87 -2.63 -18.99
CA LYS A 189 4.49 -2.34 -19.39
C LYS A 189 3.50 -2.93 -18.38
N LYS A 190 2.21 -2.68 -18.57
CA LYS A 190 1.12 -3.21 -17.72
C LYS A 190 0.33 -4.29 -18.46
N PRO A 191 0.88 -5.51 -18.69
CA PRO A 191 0.14 -6.59 -19.31
C PRO A 191 -0.99 -7.09 -18.39
N SER A 192 -1.95 -7.80 -18.97
CA SER A 192 -2.94 -8.55 -18.21
C SER A 192 -2.27 -9.79 -17.60
N LEU A 193 -2.15 -9.83 -16.28
CA LEU A 193 -1.46 -10.91 -15.58
C LEU A 193 -2.40 -12.02 -15.11
N GLN A 194 -3.71 -11.75 -14.95
CA GLN A 194 -4.61 -12.65 -14.23
C GLN A 194 -4.74 -14.04 -14.87
N ASN A 195 -4.54 -14.11 -16.19
CA ASN A 195 -4.65 -15.35 -16.97
C ASN A 195 -3.30 -16.03 -17.22
N MET A 196 -2.19 -15.47 -16.72
CA MET A 196 -0.87 -16.07 -16.92
C MET A 196 -0.67 -17.29 -16.01
N PRO A 197 -0.01 -18.36 -16.48
CA PRO A 197 0.34 -19.52 -15.66
C PRO A 197 1.09 -19.15 -14.38
N LEU A 198 1.99 -18.16 -14.45
CA LEU A 198 2.74 -17.65 -13.28
C LEU A 198 1.82 -17.08 -12.20
N PHE A 199 0.79 -16.33 -12.60
CA PHE A 199 -0.17 -15.75 -11.64
C PHE A 199 -1.11 -16.82 -11.09
N GLN A 200 -1.67 -17.66 -11.96
CA GLN A 200 -2.62 -18.72 -11.59
C GLN A 200 -2.00 -19.80 -10.70
N SER A 201 -0.73 -20.13 -10.92
CA SER A 201 0.04 -21.03 -10.05
C SER A 201 0.49 -20.36 -8.74
N GLY A 202 0.39 -19.03 -8.60
CA GLY A 202 0.86 -18.30 -7.42
C GLY A 202 2.37 -18.19 -7.32
N ALA A 203 3.09 -18.33 -8.44
CA ALA A 203 4.52 -18.05 -8.53
C ALA A 203 4.83 -16.55 -8.40
N ILE A 204 3.86 -15.68 -8.70
CA ILE A 204 3.97 -14.22 -8.57
C ILE A 204 2.77 -13.60 -7.85
N GLU A 205 3.01 -12.45 -7.21
CA GLU A 205 1.98 -11.55 -6.69
C GLU A 205 2.25 -10.12 -7.18
N VAL A 206 1.20 -9.35 -7.48
CA VAL A 206 1.36 -7.91 -7.78
C VAL A 206 1.57 -7.16 -6.47
N GLN A 207 2.74 -6.54 -6.29
CA GLN A 207 3.08 -5.81 -5.08
C GLN A 207 4.22 -4.80 -5.34
N ASP A 208 3.99 -3.54 -4.96
CA ASP A 208 5.02 -2.49 -4.97
C ASP A 208 6.27 -2.91 -4.20
N GLU A 209 7.44 -2.60 -4.74
CA GLU A 209 8.73 -2.90 -4.13
C GLU A 209 8.84 -2.42 -2.67
N GLY A 210 8.36 -1.21 -2.35
CA GLY A 210 8.40 -0.69 -0.97
C GLY A 210 7.58 -1.55 -0.01
N SER A 211 6.42 -2.05 -0.45
CA SER A 211 5.58 -2.98 0.31
C SER A 211 6.24 -4.36 0.49
N GLN A 212 7.11 -4.77 -0.44
CA GLN A 212 7.93 -5.97 -0.29
C GLN A 212 9.00 -5.77 0.79
N ILE A 213 9.69 -4.63 0.79
CA ILE A 213 10.68 -4.26 1.82
C ILE A 213 10.06 -4.30 3.21
N LEU A 214 8.84 -3.76 3.38
CA LEU A 214 8.10 -3.81 4.65
C LEU A 214 7.92 -5.24 5.18
N SER A 215 7.78 -6.23 4.31
CA SER A 215 7.67 -7.63 4.73
C SER A 215 9.05 -8.21 5.11
N GLN A 216 10.12 -7.78 4.43
CA GLN A 216 11.49 -8.23 4.70
C GLN A 216 12.01 -7.72 6.05
N ILE A 217 11.79 -6.44 6.38
CA ILE A 217 12.32 -5.83 7.62
C ILE A 217 11.71 -6.42 8.90
N VAL A 218 10.58 -7.12 8.79
CA VAL A 218 10.01 -7.93 9.90
C VAL A 218 11.02 -8.98 10.36
N GLY A 219 11.87 -9.48 9.46
CA GLY A 219 12.89 -10.47 9.79
C GLY A 219 12.27 -11.75 10.36
N ALA A 220 11.14 -12.18 9.79
CA ALA A 220 10.44 -13.40 10.16
C ALA A 220 11.27 -14.64 9.79
N LYS A 221 11.50 -15.52 10.76
CA LYS A 221 12.32 -16.73 10.58
C LYS A 221 11.47 -17.99 10.59
N ARG A 222 12.08 -19.07 10.11
CA ARG A 222 11.47 -20.42 10.13
C ARG A 222 11.15 -20.82 11.58
N GLY A 223 10.00 -21.45 11.78
CA GLY A 223 9.55 -21.95 13.08
C GLY A 223 9.00 -20.90 14.06
N GLU A 224 9.12 -19.60 13.78
CA GLU A 224 8.62 -18.54 14.66
C GLU A 224 7.08 -18.44 14.69
N MET A 225 6.56 -17.84 15.75
CA MET A 225 5.20 -17.31 15.82
C MET A 225 5.21 -15.85 15.37
N VAL A 226 4.50 -15.58 14.27
CA VAL A 226 4.45 -14.26 13.63
C VAL A 226 3.01 -13.78 13.53
N VAL A 227 2.79 -12.48 13.66
CA VAL A 227 1.48 -11.85 13.48
C VAL A 227 1.57 -10.73 12.45
N ASP A 228 0.71 -10.77 11.44
CA ASP A 228 0.35 -9.62 10.61
C ASP A 228 -0.98 -9.05 11.16
N PHE A 229 -0.90 -7.93 11.88
CA PHE A 229 -1.98 -7.44 12.74
C PHE A 229 -3.10 -6.73 11.95
N CYS A 230 -2.81 -6.30 10.72
CA CYS A 230 -3.73 -5.58 9.84
C CYS A 230 -3.62 -6.16 8.41
N ALA A 231 -3.80 -7.48 8.30
CA ALA A 231 -3.43 -8.26 7.13
C ALA A 231 -4.15 -7.85 5.83
N GLY A 232 -5.36 -7.29 5.91
CA GLY A 232 -6.11 -6.89 4.72
C GLY A 232 -6.38 -8.07 3.78
N ALA A 233 -6.01 -7.90 2.51
CA ALA A 233 -6.07 -8.96 1.51
C ALA A 233 -4.83 -9.88 1.53
N GLY A 234 -3.95 -9.72 2.51
CA GLY A 234 -2.82 -10.59 2.85
C GLY A 234 -1.60 -10.49 1.96
N GLY A 235 -1.38 -9.38 1.27
CA GLY A 235 -0.18 -9.19 0.45
C GLY A 235 1.10 -9.45 1.25
N LYS A 236 1.27 -8.76 2.38
CA LYS A 236 2.43 -8.91 3.28
C LYS A 236 2.42 -10.24 4.03
N THR A 237 1.25 -10.70 4.49
CA THR A 237 1.08 -12.06 5.05
C THR A 237 1.67 -13.15 4.15
N LEU A 238 1.39 -13.12 2.85
CA LEU A 238 1.92 -14.12 1.91
C LEU A 238 3.44 -14.02 1.75
N ALA A 239 4.02 -12.82 1.82
CA ALA A 239 5.49 -12.66 1.85
C ALA A 239 6.08 -13.26 3.12
N LEU A 240 5.51 -12.92 4.28
CA LEU A 240 5.96 -13.44 5.58
C LEU A 240 5.90 -14.97 5.61
N GLY A 241 4.81 -15.58 5.13
CA GLY A 241 4.69 -17.03 5.05
C GLY A 241 5.76 -17.67 4.15
N ALA A 242 6.09 -17.04 3.03
CA ALA A 242 7.16 -17.50 2.14
C ALA A 242 8.56 -17.34 2.77
N LEU A 243 8.83 -16.25 3.49
CA LEU A 243 10.07 -16.02 4.24
C LEU A 243 10.26 -17.05 5.36
N MET A 244 9.17 -17.39 6.05
CA MET A 244 9.11 -18.46 7.05
C MET A 244 9.18 -19.86 6.43
N ARG A 245 9.29 -19.97 5.10
CA ARG A 245 9.34 -21.21 4.32
C ARG A 245 8.19 -22.17 4.63
N ASN A 246 6.99 -21.61 4.80
CA ASN A 246 5.79 -22.35 5.18
C ASN A 246 5.93 -23.15 6.49
N THR A 247 6.72 -22.66 7.45
CA THR A 247 6.91 -23.26 8.78
C THR A 247 6.51 -22.30 9.90
N GLY A 248 6.41 -22.77 11.14
CA GLY A 248 5.99 -21.94 12.27
C GLY A 248 4.48 -21.66 12.26
N ARG A 249 4.07 -20.54 12.86
CA ARG A 249 2.66 -20.11 12.88
C ARG A 249 2.56 -18.63 12.50
N LEU A 250 1.85 -18.33 11.42
CA LEU A 250 1.58 -16.96 10.99
C LEU A 250 0.11 -16.63 11.16
N TYR A 251 -0.21 -15.73 12.09
CA TYR A 251 -1.57 -15.23 12.27
C TYR A 251 -1.80 -13.99 11.41
N ALA A 252 -2.88 -13.98 10.64
CA ALA A 252 -3.30 -12.83 9.83
C ALA A 252 -4.57 -12.25 10.44
N PHE A 253 -4.43 -11.15 11.18
CA PHE A 253 -5.53 -10.46 11.85
C PHE A 253 -6.10 -9.34 10.99
N ASP A 254 -7.43 -9.23 10.97
CA ASP A 254 -8.13 -8.06 10.45
C ASP A 254 -9.51 -7.97 11.10
N VAL A 255 -10.06 -6.76 11.17
CA VAL A 255 -11.43 -6.52 11.62
C VAL A 255 -12.47 -6.83 10.53
N SER A 256 -12.06 -6.80 9.27
CA SER A 256 -12.91 -7.02 8.10
C SER A 256 -12.83 -8.45 7.61
N GLU A 257 -13.89 -9.22 7.85
CA GLU A 257 -14.07 -10.55 7.26
C GLU A 257 -14.00 -10.52 5.73
N LYS A 258 -14.61 -9.49 5.11
CA LYS A 258 -14.58 -9.30 3.65
C LYS A 258 -13.16 -9.20 3.08
N ARG A 259 -12.22 -8.57 3.81
CA ARG A 259 -10.81 -8.51 3.39
C ARG A 259 -10.12 -9.86 3.56
N LEU A 260 -10.31 -10.53 4.71
CA LEU A 260 -9.77 -11.86 4.97
C LEU A 260 -10.29 -12.92 3.99
N ALA A 261 -11.53 -12.81 3.54
CA ALA A 261 -12.09 -13.69 2.52
C ALA A 261 -11.32 -13.62 1.20
N LYS A 262 -10.73 -12.46 0.85
CA LYS A 262 -9.85 -12.31 -0.32
C LYS A 262 -8.48 -12.95 -0.12
N LEU A 263 -8.01 -13.13 1.12
CA LEU A 263 -6.75 -13.80 1.42
C LEU A 263 -6.85 -15.31 1.18
N LYS A 264 -7.96 -15.96 1.57
CA LYS A 264 -8.14 -17.43 1.45
C LYS A 264 -7.75 -18.01 0.08
N PRO A 265 -8.27 -17.52 -1.07
CA PRO A 265 -7.90 -18.04 -2.39
C PRO A 265 -6.43 -17.73 -2.75
N ARG A 266 -5.89 -16.58 -2.32
CA ARG A 266 -4.47 -16.25 -2.55
C ARG A 266 -3.54 -17.15 -1.75
N MET A 267 -3.91 -17.48 -0.51
CA MET A 267 -3.19 -18.42 0.35
C MET A 267 -3.14 -19.81 -0.27
N ALA A 268 -4.29 -20.36 -0.68
CA ALA A 268 -4.36 -21.65 -1.38
C ALA A 268 -3.47 -21.65 -2.64
N ARG A 269 -3.56 -20.58 -3.44
CA ARG A 269 -2.73 -20.41 -4.64
C ARG A 269 -1.25 -20.29 -4.32
N SER A 270 -0.87 -19.65 -3.22
CA SER A 270 0.54 -19.48 -2.81
C SER A 270 1.19 -20.78 -2.32
N GLY A 271 0.41 -21.81 -1.98
CA GLY A 271 0.91 -23.06 -1.39
C GLY A 271 1.21 -22.97 0.12
N LEU A 272 0.80 -21.89 0.78
CA LEU A 272 0.97 -21.72 2.22
C LEU A 272 -0.11 -22.47 3.01
N SER A 273 0.32 -23.13 4.09
CA SER A 273 -0.52 -23.83 5.06
C SER A 273 -0.27 -23.40 6.51
N ASN A 274 0.82 -22.67 6.78
CA ASN A 274 1.16 -22.14 8.11
C ASN A 274 0.43 -20.83 8.49
N VAL A 275 -0.49 -20.35 7.64
CA VAL A 275 -1.21 -19.08 7.81
C VAL A 275 -2.59 -19.34 8.42
N HIS A 276 -2.90 -18.58 9.47
CA HIS A 276 -4.17 -18.61 10.19
C HIS A 276 -4.88 -17.25 10.07
N PRO A 277 -5.79 -17.08 9.09
CA PRO A 277 -6.65 -15.91 9.01
C PRO A 277 -7.61 -15.88 10.20
N VAL A 278 -7.59 -14.81 10.99
CA VAL A 278 -8.44 -14.68 12.18
C VAL A 278 -9.06 -13.29 12.20
N GLN A 279 -10.38 -13.24 12.14
CA GLN A 279 -11.11 -12.01 12.36
C GLN A 279 -11.05 -11.62 13.85
N ILE A 280 -10.70 -10.37 14.12
CA ILE A 280 -10.76 -9.75 15.46
C ILE A 280 -11.83 -8.66 15.46
N ALA A 281 -12.48 -8.42 16.59
CA ALA A 281 -13.45 -7.32 16.68
C ALA A 281 -12.76 -5.95 16.69
N HIS A 282 -11.65 -5.86 17.40
CA HIS A 282 -10.86 -4.65 17.62
C HIS A 282 -9.49 -5.01 18.22
N GLU A 283 -8.60 -4.04 18.41
CA GLU A 283 -7.23 -4.22 18.92
C GLU A 283 -7.16 -4.74 20.38
N ARG A 284 -8.29 -4.75 21.10
CA ARG A 284 -8.45 -5.32 22.46
C ARG A 284 -9.16 -6.68 22.53
N ASP A 285 -9.32 -7.37 21.39
CA ASP A 285 -10.03 -8.65 21.31
C ASP A 285 -9.42 -9.73 22.23
N ALA A 286 -10.26 -10.61 22.79
CA ALA A 286 -9.82 -11.70 23.66
C ALA A 286 -8.81 -12.66 22.98
N LYS A 287 -8.90 -12.82 21.66
CA LYS A 287 -7.96 -13.62 20.86
C LYS A 287 -6.54 -13.03 20.91
N ILE A 288 -6.41 -11.71 20.94
CA ILE A 288 -5.13 -11.00 21.12
C ILE A 288 -4.60 -11.27 22.53
N LYS A 289 -5.46 -11.15 23.55
CA LYS A 289 -5.10 -11.41 24.96
C LYS A 289 -4.52 -12.81 25.16
N ARG A 290 -5.07 -13.84 24.47
CA ARG A 290 -4.58 -15.23 24.55
C ARG A 290 -3.15 -15.42 24.02
N LEU A 291 -2.70 -14.52 23.14
CA LEU A 291 -1.37 -14.54 22.52
C LEU A 291 -0.39 -13.53 23.13
N ALA A 292 -0.77 -12.82 24.19
CA ALA A 292 0.05 -11.81 24.83
C ALA A 292 1.42 -12.37 25.26
N GLY A 293 2.50 -11.68 24.88
CA GLY A 293 3.88 -12.03 25.19
C GLY A 293 4.40 -13.33 24.55
N LYS A 294 3.73 -13.86 23.51
CA LYS A 294 4.11 -15.14 22.87
C LYS A 294 4.68 -15.00 21.47
N ILE A 295 4.56 -13.83 20.85
CA ILE A 295 4.84 -13.64 19.43
C ILE A 295 6.26 -13.12 19.22
N ASP A 296 7.02 -13.78 18.35
CA ASP A 296 8.41 -13.45 18.01
C ASP A 296 8.50 -12.15 17.20
N ARG A 297 7.60 -12.02 16.21
CA ARG A 297 7.56 -10.91 15.25
C ARG A 297 6.13 -10.45 15.03
N VAL A 298 5.89 -9.15 15.15
CA VAL A 298 4.58 -8.54 14.88
C VAL A 298 4.75 -7.47 13.82
N LEU A 299 4.00 -7.55 12.74
CA LEU A 299 3.84 -6.49 11.74
C LEU A 299 2.52 -5.77 11.97
N VAL A 300 2.58 -4.44 12.01
CA VAL A 300 1.44 -3.54 12.01
C VAL A 300 1.51 -2.69 10.75
N ASP A 301 0.92 -3.19 9.66
CA ASP A 301 0.66 -2.40 8.45
C ASP A 301 -0.62 -1.58 8.66
N ALA A 302 -0.48 -0.45 9.33
CA ALA A 302 -1.60 0.24 9.94
C ALA A 302 -2.55 0.85 8.89
N PRO A 303 -3.87 0.88 9.15
CA PRO A 303 -4.77 1.70 8.35
C PRO A 303 -4.34 3.16 8.44
N CYS A 304 -4.08 3.78 7.28
CA CYS A 304 -3.55 5.13 7.15
C CYS A 304 -4.24 5.88 6.01
N SER A 305 -3.81 7.11 5.79
CA SER A 305 -4.38 8.00 4.78
C SER A 305 -4.21 7.46 3.35
N GLY A 306 -3.20 6.62 3.11
CA GLY A 306 -2.87 6.07 1.80
C GLY A 306 -2.20 7.08 0.86
N LEU A 307 -1.78 8.25 1.37
CA LEU A 307 -1.19 9.33 0.59
C LEU A 307 0.14 8.93 -0.09
N GLY A 308 0.84 7.91 0.42
CA GLY A 308 2.00 7.35 -0.26
C GLY A 308 1.68 6.64 -1.58
N THR A 309 0.42 6.25 -1.82
CA THR A 309 0.02 5.43 -2.98
C THR A 309 -0.63 6.23 -4.13
N LEU A 310 -0.49 7.56 -4.15
CA LEU A 310 -1.23 8.43 -5.09
C LEU A 310 -0.94 8.15 -6.58
N ARG A 311 0.23 7.61 -6.89
CA ARG A 311 0.57 7.16 -8.26
C ARG A 311 -0.39 6.07 -8.77
N ARG A 312 -0.93 5.26 -7.85
CA ARG A 312 -1.88 4.16 -8.08
C ARG A 312 -3.32 4.59 -7.80
N ASN A 313 -3.55 5.35 -6.74
CA ASN A 313 -4.87 5.78 -6.28
C ASN A 313 -4.94 7.32 -6.18
N PRO A 314 -4.95 8.04 -7.31
CA PRO A 314 -4.87 9.50 -7.31
C PRO A 314 -6.10 10.20 -6.74
N ASP A 315 -7.22 9.50 -6.57
CA ASP A 315 -8.41 10.01 -5.89
C ASP A 315 -8.18 10.23 -4.39
N VAL A 316 -7.26 9.49 -3.76
CA VAL A 316 -7.05 9.51 -2.31
C VAL A 316 -6.74 10.92 -1.81
N LYS A 317 -5.89 11.70 -2.50
CA LYS A 317 -5.57 13.08 -2.08
C LYS A 317 -6.81 13.99 -2.03
N TRP A 318 -7.82 13.74 -2.85
CA TRP A 318 -9.06 14.52 -2.89
C TRP A 318 -10.12 14.04 -1.89
N ARG A 319 -10.04 12.77 -1.48
CA ARG A 319 -10.95 12.18 -0.48
C ARG A 319 -10.52 12.46 0.95
N GLN A 320 -9.22 12.62 1.19
CA GLN A 320 -8.70 12.89 2.52
C GLN A 320 -8.97 14.34 2.95
N GLN A 321 -9.27 14.49 4.24
CA GLN A 321 -9.45 15.78 4.90
C GLN A 321 -8.49 15.87 6.09
N PRO A 322 -8.09 17.08 6.54
CA PRO A 322 -7.22 17.24 7.71
C PRO A 322 -7.72 16.48 8.95
N ASN A 323 -9.02 16.51 9.22
CA ASN A 323 -9.61 15.80 10.37
C ASN A 323 -9.47 14.27 10.26
N SER A 324 -9.53 13.72 9.05
CA SER A 324 -9.34 12.29 8.82
C SER A 324 -7.93 11.82 9.22
N ILE A 325 -6.92 12.69 9.08
CA ILE A 325 -5.54 12.38 9.51
C ILE A 325 -5.47 12.27 11.04
N VAL A 326 -6.16 13.15 11.77
CA VAL A 326 -6.23 13.12 13.24
C VAL A 326 -6.93 11.84 13.73
N GLU A 327 -8.05 11.47 13.12
CA GLU A 327 -8.77 10.23 13.43
C GLU A 327 -7.90 8.98 13.18
N LEU A 328 -7.16 8.98 12.06
CA LEU A 328 -6.24 7.90 11.70
C LEU A 328 -5.09 7.79 12.69
N GLN A 329 -4.52 8.91 13.14
CA GLN A 329 -3.46 8.93 14.15
C GLN A 329 -3.91 8.24 15.44
N ALA A 330 -5.08 8.62 15.98
CA ALA A 330 -5.61 8.01 17.19
C ALA A 330 -5.83 6.49 17.03
N LYS A 331 -6.34 6.08 15.86
CA LYS A 331 -6.55 4.66 15.53
C LYS A 331 -5.23 3.90 15.40
N GLN A 332 -4.22 4.48 14.76
CA GLN A 332 -2.90 3.90 14.59
C GLN A 332 -2.21 3.68 15.94
N ALA A 333 -2.26 4.68 16.83
CA ALA A 333 -1.72 4.57 18.19
C ALA A 333 -2.39 3.45 18.99
N ALA A 334 -3.74 3.35 18.93
CA ALA A 334 -4.48 2.28 19.60
C ALA A 334 -4.10 0.90 19.06
N ILE A 335 -4.05 0.74 17.74
CA ILE A 335 -3.67 -0.52 17.06
C ILE A 335 -2.25 -0.92 17.44
N LEU A 336 -1.29 0.01 17.40
CA LEU A 336 0.11 -0.26 17.71
C LEU A 336 0.26 -0.69 19.18
N ALA A 337 -0.40 -0.02 20.12
CA ALA A 337 -0.44 -0.42 21.53
C ALA A 337 -1.08 -1.81 21.71
N GLY A 338 -2.15 -2.11 20.96
CA GLY A 338 -2.81 -3.41 20.98
C GLY A 338 -1.87 -4.53 20.52
N ALA A 339 -1.16 -4.30 19.42
CA ALA A 339 -0.20 -5.22 18.81
C ALA A 339 1.05 -5.44 19.68
N ALA A 340 1.56 -4.39 20.32
CA ALA A 340 2.74 -4.46 21.19
C ALA A 340 2.61 -5.49 22.32
N ARG A 341 1.39 -5.69 22.84
CA ARG A 341 1.10 -6.70 23.89
C ARG A 341 1.40 -8.13 23.47
N LEU A 342 1.38 -8.42 22.17
CA LEU A 342 1.66 -9.75 21.63
C LEU A 342 3.14 -10.11 21.70
N VAL A 343 4.01 -9.09 21.63
CA VAL A 343 5.45 -9.25 21.43
C VAL A 343 6.08 -9.85 22.70
N LYS A 344 6.78 -10.97 22.55
CA LYS A 344 7.54 -11.59 23.65
C LYS A 344 8.77 -10.75 24.03
N GLY A 345 9.38 -11.02 25.19
CA GLY A 345 10.69 -10.43 25.51
C GLY A 345 11.75 -10.84 24.48
N GLY A 346 12.48 -9.87 23.92
CA GLY A 346 13.39 -10.05 22.77
C GLY A 346 12.69 -10.16 21.40
N GLY A 347 11.36 -10.01 21.36
CA GLY A 347 10.59 -9.98 20.12
C GLY A 347 10.69 -8.64 19.39
N ARG A 348 10.29 -8.61 18.13
CA ARG A 348 10.32 -7.42 17.26
C ARG A 348 8.90 -7.01 16.86
N LEU A 349 8.66 -5.71 16.86
CA LEU A 349 7.44 -5.05 16.40
C LEU A 349 7.79 -4.10 15.27
N VAL A 350 7.16 -4.26 14.12
CA VAL A 350 7.31 -3.37 12.97
C VAL A 350 6.02 -2.61 12.79
N TYR A 351 6.09 -1.29 12.93
CA TYR A 351 5.01 -0.38 12.55
C TYR A 351 5.27 0.15 11.15
N ALA A 352 4.27 0.14 10.28
CA ALA A 352 4.39 0.63 8.92
C ALA A 352 3.10 1.29 8.43
N THR A 353 3.25 2.25 7.52
CA THR A 353 2.14 2.91 6.82
C THR A 353 2.51 3.13 5.35
N CYS A 354 1.51 3.34 4.50
CA CYS A 354 1.69 3.93 3.17
C CYS A 354 1.34 5.42 3.17
N SER A 355 1.91 6.16 4.12
CA SER A 355 1.83 7.62 4.23
C SER A 355 3.25 8.21 4.27
N PHE A 356 3.37 9.46 3.83
CA PHE A 356 4.59 10.26 3.96
C PHE A 356 4.45 11.41 4.97
N LEU A 357 3.31 11.49 5.68
CA LEU A 357 3.03 12.52 6.69
C LEU A 357 3.64 12.13 8.04
N ASN A 358 4.38 13.04 8.67
CA ASN A 358 5.00 12.79 9.97
C ASN A 358 3.99 12.45 11.07
N GLU A 359 2.75 12.96 11.00
CA GLU A 359 1.69 12.72 11.99
C GLU A 359 1.26 11.25 12.07
N GLU A 360 1.31 10.54 10.95
CA GLU A 360 1.01 9.11 10.86
C GLU A 360 2.27 8.25 11.01
N ASN A 361 3.44 8.87 11.14
CA ASN A 361 4.73 8.19 11.00
C ASN A 361 5.58 8.42 12.24
N ASP A 362 6.51 9.37 12.18
CA ASP A 362 7.42 9.76 13.25
C ASP A 362 6.68 10.02 14.57
N ALA A 363 5.60 10.80 14.53
CA ALA A 363 4.82 11.15 15.72
C ALA A 363 4.21 9.91 16.41
N ILE A 364 3.75 8.92 15.63
CA ILE A 364 3.23 7.65 16.18
C ILE A 364 4.37 6.83 16.81
N ALA A 365 5.52 6.76 16.14
CA ALA A 365 6.67 6.01 16.62
C ALA A 365 7.24 6.60 17.92
N GLU A 366 7.38 7.92 17.97
CA GLU A 366 7.83 8.68 19.14
C GLU A 366 6.86 8.54 20.32
N GLN A 367 5.54 8.73 20.06
CA GLN A 367 4.51 8.53 21.08
C GLN A 367 4.53 7.10 21.63
N PHE A 368 4.70 6.10 20.76
CA PHE A 368 4.78 4.70 21.17
C PHE A 368 5.97 4.45 22.09
N LEU A 369 7.17 4.92 21.73
CA LEU A 369 8.38 4.74 22.55
C LEU A 369 8.27 5.44 23.90
N ALA A 370 7.70 6.65 23.95
CA ALA A 370 7.46 7.37 25.19
C ALA A 370 6.50 6.61 26.13
N ALA A 371 5.48 5.95 25.58
CA ALA A 371 4.50 5.19 26.35
C ALA A 371 4.93 3.76 26.72
N ASN A 372 5.94 3.20 26.05
CA ASN A 372 6.34 1.79 26.19
C ASN A 372 7.86 1.68 26.45
N PRO A 373 8.32 1.95 27.68
CA PRO A 373 9.75 1.95 28.02
C PRO A 373 10.42 0.57 27.97
N ASP A 374 9.64 -0.50 27.83
CA ASP A 374 10.11 -1.85 27.58
C ASP A 374 10.43 -2.11 26.09
N PHE A 375 10.19 -1.15 25.19
CA PHE A 375 10.62 -1.19 23.81
C PHE A 375 11.77 -0.22 23.55
N THR A 376 12.60 -0.55 22.57
CA THR A 376 13.65 0.32 22.04
C THR A 376 13.57 0.35 20.52
N LEU A 377 13.85 1.51 19.93
CA LEU A 377 13.99 1.64 18.49
C LEU A 377 15.23 0.89 18.01
N VAL A 378 15.09 0.15 16.92
CA VAL A 378 16.20 -0.41 16.17
C VAL A 378 16.42 0.47 14.94
N PRO A 379 17.58 1.15 14.82
CA PRO A 379 17.87 2.00 13.68
C PRO A 379 17.71 1.25 12.35
N MET A 380 17.05 1.87 11.38
CA MET A 380 16.68 1.21 10.12
C MET A 380 17.91 0.80 9.30
N ASN A 381 19.02 1.55 9.34
CA ASN A 381 20.28 1.12 8.70
C ASN A 381 20.74 -0.27 9.16
N LYS A 382 20.61 -0.59 10.45
CA LYS A 382 20.95 -1.91 10.99
C LYS A 382 19.99 -2.97 10.48
N VAL A 383 18.70 -2.69 10.48
CA VAL A 383 17.67 -3.62 9.98
C VAL A 383 17.86 -3.92 8.49
N LEU A 384 18.14 -2.90 7.67
CA LEU A 384 18.38 -3.08 6.24
C LEU A 384 19.68 -3.85 5.97
N ALA A 385 20.73 -3.60 6.74
CA ALA A 385 21.97 -4.38 6.67
C ALA A 385 21.75 -5.86 7.02
N GLU A 386 20.96 -6.17 8.07
CA GLU A 386 20.57 -7.55 8.41
C GLU A 386 19.85 -8.26 7.25
N GLN A 387 19.02 -7.52 6.51
CA GLN A 387 18.27 -8.04 5.37
C GLN A 387 19.04 -7.93 4.04
N LYS A 388 20.27 -7.41 4.05
CA LYS A 388 21.10 -7.17 2.86
C LYS A 388 20.42 -6.28 1.80
N ILE A 389 19.66 -5.28 2.25
CA ILE A 389 18.99 -4.32 1.38
C ILE A 389 19.89 -3.09 1.26
N ALA A 390 20.36 -2.82 0.04
CA ALA A 390 21.25 -1.71 -0.28
C ALA A 390 20.49 -0.37 -0.35
N LEU A 391 19.99 0.08 0.80
CA LEU A 391 19.25 1.32 0.94
C LEU A 391 19.73 2.06 2.19
N GLU A 392 20.08 3.33 2.04
CA GLU A 392 20.54 4.16 3.14
C GLU A 392 19.36 4.82 3.84
N MET A 393 19.26 4.61 5.15
CA MET A 393 18.21 5.15 6.00
C MET A 393 18.78 5.51 7.37
N GLY A 394 18.14 6.45 8.06
CA GLY A 394 18.45 6.75 9.46
C GLY A 394 17.72 5.81 10.41
N ASP A 395 16.98 6.40 11.33
CA ASP A 395 16.20 5.68 12.35
C ASP A 395 14.96 4.98 11.80
N TYR A 396 14.37 5.53 10.74
CA TYR A 396 13.16 5.03 10.11
C TYR A 396 13.37 4.72 8.63
N LEU A 397 12.56 3.82 8.08
CA LEU A 397 12.42 3.67 6.65
C LEU A 397 11.49 4.77 6.16
N LYS A 398 11.94 5.65 5.27
CA LYS A 398 11.11 6.68 4.62
C LYS A 398 11.27 6.60 3.11
N LEU A 399 10.41 5.80 2.48
CA LEU A 399 10.38 5.69 1.03
C LEU A 399 9.56 6.84 0.46
N LEU A 400 10.18 7.58 -0.45
CA LEU A 400 9.57 8.63 -1.26
C LEU A 400 9.67 8.27 -2.76
N PRO A 401 8.58 8.41 -3.55
CA PRO A 401 8.57 8.02 -4.95
C PRO A 401 9.62 8.67 -5.85
N HIS A 402 9.92 9.95 -5.64
CA HIS A 402 10.89 10.67 -6.46
C HIS A 402 12.35 10.25 -6.19
N LEU A 403 12.63 9.68 -5.02
CA LEU A 403 13.98 9.21 -4.65
C LEU A 403 14.16 7.71 -4.92
N HIS A 404 13.15 6.90 -4.60
CA HIS A 404 13.28 5.44 -4.55
C HIS A 404 12.53 4.72 -5.65
N GLN A 405 11.71 5.43 -6.43
CA GLN A 405 10.82 4.87 -7.47
C GLN A 405 9.78 3.85 -6.96
N THR A 406 9.65 3.66 -5.64
CA THR A 406 8.58 2.91 -4.97
C THR A 406 7.39 3.83 -4.65
N ASP A 407 6.29 3.30 -4.13
CA ASP A 407 5.31 4.16 -3.47
C ASP A 407 5.88 4.76 -2.17
N GLY A 408 5.16 5.73 -1.62
CA GLY A 408 5.48 6.33 -0.33
C GLY A 408 5.19 5.36 0.82
N PHE A 409 6.20 5.05 1.62
CA PHE A 409 6.06 4.17 2.78
C PHE A 409 6.89 4.65 3.95
N PHE A 410 6.41 4.35 5.15
CA PHE A 410 7.12 4.50 6.40
C PHE A 410 7.24 3.18 7.12
N ALA A 411 8.35 2.97 7.84
CA ALA A 411 8.42 1.96 8.89
C ALA A 411 9.33 2.34 10.06
N ALA A 412 8.89 1.96 11.26
CA ALA A 412 9.68 1.96 12.48
C ALA A 412 9.77 0.53 13.03
N VAL A 413 10.97 0.14 13.47
CA VAL A 413 11.24 -1.19 14.01
C VAL A 413 11.59 -1.06 15.48
N PHE A 414 10.84 -1.75 16.32
CA PHE A 414 11.04 -1.76 17.76
C PHE A 414 11.39 -3.18 18.22
N GLU A 415 12.24 -3.28 19.22
CA GLU A 415 12.52 -4.54 19.92
C GLU A 415 12.11 -4.42 21.37
N ARG A 416 11.43 -5.45 21.86
CA ARG A 416 11.04 -5.53 23.27
C ARG A 416 12.24 -6.02 24.07
N LYS A 417 12.59 -5.33 25.15
CA LYS A 417 13.64 -5.76 26.08
C LYS A 417 13.37 -7.19 26.58
N PRO A 418 14.40 -8.02 26.75
CA PRO A 418 14.24 -9.33 27.37
C PRO A 418 13.57 -9.20 28.74
N MET A 419 12.50 -9.97 28.98
CA MET A 419 11.92 -10.01 30.32
C MET A 419 12.73 -10.98 31.19
N PRO A 420 12.98 -10.66 32.48
CA PRO A 420 13.60 -11.60 33.40
C PRO A 420 12.74 -12.88 33.45
N LYS A 421 13.38 -14.05 33.38
CA LYS A 421 12.68 -15.33 33.51
C LYS A 421 11.94 -15.34 34.86
N LYS A 422 10.63 -15.59 34.84
CA LYS A 422 9.91 -15.93 36.07
C LYS A 422 10.53 -17.21 36.63
N VAL A 423 11.25 -17.10 37.74
CA VAL A 423 11.66 -18.25 38.54
C VAL A 423 10.37 -18.79 39.16
N TYR A 424 9.84 -19.88 38.63
CA TYR A 424 8.86 -20.66 39.36
C TYR A 424 9.66 -21.36 40.47
N ALA A 425 9.48 -20.91 41.71
CA ALA A 425 9.96 -21.66 42.85
C ALA A 425 9.19 -22.98 42.86
N ASP A 426 9.90 -24.10 42.68
CA ASP A 426 9.36 -25.43 42.89
C ASP A 426 8.95 -25.55 44.36
N ALA A 427 7.67 -25.31 44.65
CA ALA A 427 7.08 -25.71 45.91
C ALA A 427 7.02 -27.24 45.91
N LYS A 428 8.02 -27.88 46.52
CA LYS A 428 7.92 -29.28 46.93
C LYS A 428 6.66 -29.44 47.80
N PRO A 429 5.83 -30.47 47.57
CA PRO A 429 4.85 -30.87 48.57
C PRO A 429 5.61 -31.28 49.83
N ALA A 430 5.17 -30.77 50.98
CA ALA A 430 5.61 -31.30 52.27
C ALA A 430 5.09 -32.74 52.39
N ASP A 431 5.99 -33.66 52.74
CA ASP A 431 5.63 -35.00 53.17
C ASP A 431 4.80 -34.90 54.46
N ASP A 432 3.53 -35.31 54.40
CA ASP A 432 2.75 -35.66 55.58
C ASP A 432 3.13 -37.09 55.98
N ALA A 433 4.08 -37.19 56.89
CA ALA A 433 4.26 -38.36 57.75
C ALA A 433 3.55 -38.11 59.08
N GLU A 434 3.03 -39.19 59.68
CA GLU A 434 2.28 -39.32 60.95
C GLU A 434 0.74 -39.20 60.77
N ALA A 435 -0.10 -40.15 61.17
CA ALA A 435 0.02 -41.09 62.28
C ALA A 435 -0.63 -42.45 61.98
N ALA A 436 0.06 -43.52 62.38
CA ALA A 436 -0.53 -44.78 62.79
C ALA A 436 -0.84 -44.72 64.31
N ASP A 437 -1.76 -45.60 64.73
CA ASP A 437 -2.12 -45.99 66.10
C ASP A 437 -3.06 -45.06 66.90
N ALA A 438 -4.32 -45.48 67.06
CA ALA A 438 -4.86 -45.99 68.33
C ALA A 438 -6.34 -46.44 68.22
N GLU A 439 -6.57 -47.69 68.66
CA GLU A 439 -7.82 -48.39 69.06
C GLU A 439 -8.94 -48.69 68.04
#